data_AF-A0A9X3H1H6-F1
#
_entry.id   AF-A0A9X3H1H6-F1
#
_cell.length_a   1.000
_cell.length_b   1.000
_cell.length_c   1.000
_cell.angle_alpha   90.00
_cell.angle_beta   90.00
_cell.angle_gamma   90.00
#
_symmetry.space_group_name_H-M   'P 1'
#
loop_
_entity.id
_entity.type
_entity.pdbx_description
1 polymer ?
#
loop_
_entity_poly.entity_id
_entity_poly.type
_entity_poly.pdbx_seq_one_letter_code
_entity_poly.pdbx_strand_id
1 'polypeptide(L)'
;YASMAYFEISKNDEMAEDYPRAFRDAIKYGGKARRYDKENEYMPDFDRYLSELKAEVMQEAKFYYETENYRKSTTFAKNVQRLDPNDVSAILLKATAEWRSKNVYQAETTIEEAKEALKAFTPSSVSSEGKPAYRYAVMEFAKLMKEEGRKSDATPFIDAMEPLLGEDKEFANFVASY
;
A
#
# COMPACT_ATOMS: atom_id res chain seq x y z
N TYR A 1 11.07 -11.31 14.19
CA TYR A 1 11.78 -12.56 13.80
C TYR A 1 10.93 -13.57 13.02
N ALA A 2 9.89 -14.21 13.58
CA ALA A 2 9.13 -15.25 12.84
C ALA A 2 8.62 -14.78 11.45
N SER A 3 8.11 -13.56 11.41
CA SER A 3 7.68 -12.90 10.18
C SER A 3 8.79 -12.79 9.12
N MET A 4 9.99 -12.39 9.54
CA MET A 4 11.16 -12.25 8.67
C MET A 4 11.61 -13.60 8.14
N ALA A 5 11.64 -14.62 9.00
CA ALA A 5 12.01 -15.97 8.59
C ALA A 5 11.08 -16.49 7.50
N TYR A 6 9.76 -16.37 7.69
CA TYR A 6 8.79 -16.76 6.66
C TYR A 6 8.90 -15.93 5.38
N PHE A 7 9.29 -14.66 5.47
CA PHE A 7 9.49 -13.83 4.29
C PHE A 7 10.70 -14.32 3.47
N GLU A 8 11.82 -14.62 4.13
CA GLU A 8 12.99 -15.18 3.45
C GLU A 8 12.70 -16.57 2.88
N ILE A 9 11.99 -17.43 3.61
CA ILE A 9 11.53 -18.73 3.09
C ILE A 9 10.66 -18.54 1.84
N SER A 10 9.80 -17.53 1.82
CA SER A 10 8.91 -17.29 0.68
C SER A 10 9.62 -16.87 -0.61
N LYS A 11 10.88 -16.44 -0.51
CA LYS A 11 11.76 -16.10 -1.65
C LYS A 11 12.56 -17.31 -2.13
N ASN A 12 12.48 -18.45 -1.46
CA ASN A 12 13.24 -19.66 -1.77
C ASN A 12 12.32 -20.74 -2.40
N ASP A 13 12.45 -20.93 -3.71
CA ASP A 13 11.68 -21.92 -4.47
C ASP A 13 11.89 -23.35 -3.98
N GLU A 14 13.07 -23.69 -3.46
CA GLU A 14 13.36 -25.04 -2.93
C GLU A 14 12.52 -25.36 -1.69
N MET A 15 12.09 -24.33 -0.95
CA MET A 15 11.30 -24.48 0.27
C MET A 15 9.79 -24.34 0.04
N ALA A 16 9.36 -24.10 -1.21
CA ALA A 16 7.96 -23.82 -1.53
C ALA A 16 7.04 -25.00 -1.23
N GLU A 17 7.51 -26.24 -1.39
CA GLU A 17 6.72 -27.45 -1.12
C GLU A 17 6.48 -27.65 0.39
N ASP A 18 7.51 -27.45 1.21
CA ASP A 18 7.44 -27.59 2.68
C ASP A 18 6.73 -26.40 3.33
N TYR A 19 6.85 -25.21 2.74
CA TYR A 19 6.31 -23.96 3.26
C TYR A 19 5.44 -23.21 2.24
N PRO A 20 4.35 -23.82 1.75
CA PRO A 20 3.54 -23.26 0.65
C PRO A 20 2.77 -21.99 1.02
N ARG A 21 2.85 -21.58 2.29
CA ARG A 21 2.13 -20.43 2.85
C ARG A 21 3.09 -19.43 3.48
N ALA A 22 4.39 -19.56 3.22
CA ALA A 22 5.44 -18.74 3.82
C ALA A 22 5.14 -17.24 3.68
N PHE A 23 4.83 -16.75 2.48
CA PHE A 23 4.52 -15.34 2.28
C PHE A 23 3.31 -14.88 3.11
N ARG A 24 2.24 -15.69 3.12
CA ARG A 24 1.03 -15.40 3.91
C ARG A 24 1.29 -15.43 5.41
N ASP A 25 2.14 -16.34 5.87
CA ASP A 25 2.53 -16.44 7.28
C ASP A 25 3.46 -15.28 7.67
N ALA A 26 4.33 -14.80 6.78
CA ALA A 26 5.09 -13.56 6.96
C ALA A 26 4.14 -12.39 7.22
N ILE A 27 3.20 -12.11 6.33
CA ILE A 27 2.20 -11.04 6.51
C ILE A 27 1.46 -11.17 7.86
N LYS A 28 1.02 -12.39 8.19
CA LYS A 28 0.27 -12.68 9.42
C LYS A 28 1.08 -12.38 10.66
N TYR A 29 2.33 -12.83 10.74
CA TYR A 29 3.18 -12.62 11.91
C TYR A 29 3.66 -11.17 12.01
N GLY A 30 3.89 -10.49 10.88
CA GLY A 30 4.21 -9.06 10.84
C GLY A 30 3.06 -8.22 11.39
N GLY A 31 1.83 -8.47 10.92
CA GLY A 31 0.66 -7.76 11.45
C GLY A 31 0.36 -8.08 12.92
N LYS A 32 0.75 -9.27 13.41
CA LYS A 32 0.70 -9.56 14.86
C LYS A 32 1.74 -8.76 15.63
N ALA A 33 2.97 -8.66 15.13
CA ALA A 33 4.02 -7.86 15.76
C ALA A 33 3.57 -6.39 15.88
N ARG A 34 3.09 -5.79 14.79
CA ARG A 34 2.56 -4.42 14.81
C ARG A 34 1.41 -4.23 15.80
N ARG A 35 0.50 -5.20 15.89
CA ARG A 35 -0.66 -5.16 16.80
C ARG A 35 -0.24 -5.19 18.28
N TYR A 36 0.83 -5.91 18.60
CA TYR A 36 1.33 -6.00 19.97
C TYR A 36 2.23 -4.82 20.35
N ASP A 37 2.94 -4.26 19.37
CA ASP A 37 3.73 -3.04 19.52
C ASP A 37 2.86 -1.78 19.35
N LYS A 38 2.03 -1.48 20.36
CA LYS A 38 1.06 -0.38 20.31
C LYS A 38 1.74 0.99 20.16
N GLU A 39 2.81 1.20 20.91
CA GLU A 39 3.58 2.46 20.94
C GLU A 39 4.62 2.55 19.81
N ASN A 40 4.72 1.52 18.96
CA ASN A 40 5.66 1.46 17.84
C ASN A 40 7.14 1.59 18.29
N GLU A 41 7.47 0.99 19.43
CA GLU A 41 8.80 1.03 20.06
C GLU A 41 9.81 0.12 19.33
N TYR A 42 9.35 -1.01 18.78
CA TYR A 42 10.22 -2.06 18.22
C TYR A 42 10.17 -2.11 16.70
N MET A 43 9.04 -1.77 16.08
CA MET A 43 8.89 -1.81 14.62
C MET A 43 9.96 -1.00 13.86
N PRO A 44 10.40 0.19 14.33
CA PRO A 44 11.45 0.95 13.64
C PRO A 44 12.77 0.21 13.46
N ASP A 45 13.14 -0.70 14.38
CA ASP A 45 14.38 -1.49 14.28
C ASP A 45 14.36 -2.47 13.09
N PHE A 46 13.17 -2.72 12.52
CA PHE A 46 12.96 -3.64 11.41
C PHE A 46 12.52 -2.94 10.12
N ASP A 47 12.74 -1.62 10.01
CA ASP A 47 12.24 -0.79 8.91
C ASP A 47 12.59 -1.32 7.52
N ARG A 48 13.84 -1.74 7.29
CA ARG A 48 14.26 -2.33 6.00
C ARG A 48 13.41 -3.54 5.62
N TYR A 49 13.25 -4.49 6.55
CA TYR A 49 12.46 -5.69 6.33
C TYR A 49 10.97 -5.35 6.11
N LEU A 50 10.43 -4.42 6.90
CA LEU A 50 9.03 -4.01 6.77
C LEU A 50 8.80 -3.32 5.43
N SER A 51 9.72 -2.48 4.99
CA SER A 51 9.70 -1.83 3.68
C SER A 51 9.64 -2.84 2.54
N GLU A 52 10.53 -3.83 2.54
CA GLU A 52 10.52 -4.91 1.55
C GLU A 52 9.20 -5.72 1.59
N LEU A 53 8.76 -6.14 2.78
CA LEU A 53 7.52 -6.91 2.91
C LEU A 53 6.31 -6.10 2.41
N LYS A 54 6.20 -4.83 2.80
CA LYS A 54 5.10 -3.96 2.34
C LYS A 54 5.12 -3.81 0.83
N ALA A 55 6.30 -3.62 0.23
CA ALA A 55 6.44 -3.49 -1.22
C ALA A 55 5.94 -4.75 -1.95
N GLU A 56 6.36 -5.95 -1.52
CA GLU A 56 5.90 -7.22 -2.12
C GLU A 56 4.39 -7.42 -1.96
N VAL A 57 3.83 -7.11 -0.78
CA VAL A 57 2.38 -7.19 -0.55
C VAL A 57 1.62 -6.19 -1.42
N MET A 58 2.18 -5.01 -1.67
CA MET A 58 1.60 -4.03 -2.60
C MET A 58 1.71 -4.46 -4.07
N GLN A 59 2.75 -5.21 -4.46
CA GLN A 59 2.82 -5.81 -5.80
C GLN A 59 1.67 -6.80 -6.02
N GLU A 60 1.36 -7.64 -5.03
CA GLU A 60 0.17 -8.52 -5.08
C GLU A 60 -1.13 -7.70 -5.17
N ALA A 61 -1.25 -6.63 -4.36
CA ALA A 61 -2.43 -5.76 -4.40
C ALA A 61 -2.61 -5.10 -5.77
N LYS A 62 -1.51 -4.66 -6.39
CA LYS A 62 -1.47 -4.11 -7.75
C LYS A 62 -1.87 -5.16 -8.78
N PHE A 63 -1.24 -6.34 -8.77
CA PHE A 63 -1.55 -7.43 -9.71
C PHE A 63 -3.04 -7.79 -9.69
N TYR A 64 -3.64 -7.93 -8.50
CA TYR A 64 -5.06 -8.21 -8.40
C TYR A 64 -5.96 -7.04 -8.82
N TYR A 65 -5.49 -5.80 -8.68
CA TYR A 65 -6.23 -4.64 -9.19
C TYR A 65 -6.22 -4.63 -10.73
N GLU A 66 -5.05 -4.81 -11.35
CA GLU A 66 -4.87 -4.81 -12.80
C GLU A 66 -5.61 -5.97 -13.49
N THR A 67 -5.78 -7.09 -12.79
CA THR A 67 -6.58 -8.24 -13.25
C THR A 67 -8.06 -8.14 -12.85
N GLU A 68 -8.52 -6.95 -12.44
CA GLU A 68 -9.89 -6.62 -12.04
C GLU A 68 -10.44 -7.46 -10.87
N ASN A 69 -9.57 -8.17 -10.15
CA ASN A 69 -9.90 -8.86 -8.91
C ASN A 69 -9.81 -7.90 -7.71
N TYR A 70 -10.68 -6.88 -7.74
CA TYR A 70 -10.68 -5.80 -6.76
C TYR A 70 -10.82 -6.30 -5.32
N ARG A 71 -11.60 -7.37 -5.10
CA ARG A 71 -11.75 -7.96 -3.76
C ARG A 71 -10.43 -8.49 -3.19
N LYS A 72 -9.61 -9.14 -4.02
CA LYS A 72 -8.28 -9.58 -3.59
C LYS A 72 -7.33 -8.40 -3.43
N SER A 73 -7.38 -7.42 -4.34
CA SER A 73 -6.60 -6.18 -4.22
C SER A 73 -6.86 -5.47 -2.87
N THR A 74 -8.13 -5.24 -2.52
CA THR A 74 -8.54 -4.72 -1.21
C THR A 74 -7.97 -5.54 -0.05
N THR A 75 -7.93 -6.88 -0.18
CA THR A 75 -7.42 -7.77 0.87
C THR A 75 -5.92 -7.59 1.08
N PHE A 76 -5.14 -7.51 0.01
CA PHE A 76 -3.69 -7.31 0.09
C PHE A 76 -3.33 -5.89 0.54
N ALA A 77 -4.00 -4.86 0.03
CA ALA A 77 -3.83 -3.50 0.51
C ALA A 77 -4.15 -3.37 2.01
N LYS A 78 -5.23 -4.01 2.48
CA LYS A 78 -5.55 -4.11 3.91
C LYS A 78 -4.49 -4.85 4.73
N ASN A 79 -3.79 -5.82 4.15
CA ASN A 79 -2.70 -6.50 4.85
C ASN A 79 -1.51 -5.55 5.08
N VAL A 80 -1.23 -4.64 4.14
CA VAL A 80 -0.24 -3.57 4.35
C VAL A 80 -0.68 -2.62 5.46
N GLN A 81 -1.95 -2.20 5.49
CA GLN A 81 -2.50 -1.40 6.59
C GLN A 81 -2.35 -2.07 7.98
N ARG A 82 -2.29 -3.40 8.04
CA ARG A 82 -2.04 -4.12 9.30
C ARG A 82 -0.58 -4.09 9.74
N LEU A 83 0.35 -3.90 8.80
CA LEU A 83 1.78 -3.74 9.04
C LEU A 83 2.09 -2.28 9.37
N ASP A 84 1.46 -1.37 8.63
CA ASP A 84 1.60 0.08 8.75
C ASP A 84 0.22 0.74 8.56
N PRO A 85 -0.47 1.10 9.66
CA PRO A 85 -1.81 1.67 9.61
C PRO A 85 -1.92 2.99 8.84
N ASN A 86 -0.81 3.71 8.68
CA ASN A 86 -0.78 5.04 8.06
C ASN A 86 -0.17 5.00 6.65
N ASP A 87 0.06 3.82 6.07
CA ASP A 87 0.59 3.71 4.71
C ASP A 87 -0.43 4.23 3.69
N VAL A 88 -0.21 5.45 3.22
CA VAL A 88 -1.16 6.16 2.32
C VAL A 88 -1.35 5.40 1.02
N SER A 89 -0.31 4.74 0.50
CA SER A 89 -0.42 3.95 -0.73
C SER A 89 -1.39 2.78 -0.60
N ALA A 90 -1.32 2.07 0.54
CA ALA A 90 -2.21 0.96 0.84
C ALA A 90 -3.65 1.43 1.04
N ILE A 91 -3.85 2.54 1.77
CA ILE A 91 -5.19 3.09 2.01
C ILE A 91 -5.84 3.55 0.71
N LEU A 92 -5.11 4.27 -0.16
CA LEU A 92 -5.63 4.73 -1.44
C LEU A 92 -5.95 3.59 -2.40
N LEU A 93 -5.07 2.60 -2.54
CA LEU A 93 -5.34 1.47 -3.43
C LEU A 93 -6.53 0.63 -2.93
N LYS A 94 -6.64 0.45 -1.60
CA LYS A 94 -7.80 -0.19 -0.97
C LYS A 94 -9.11 0.55 -1.30
N ALA A 95 -9.16 1.87 -1.09
CA ALA A 95 -10.34 2.69 -1.40
C ALA A 95 -10.70 2.60 -2.89
N THR A 96 -9.70 2.71 -3.77
CA THR A 96 -9.90 2.64 -5.22
C THR A 96 -10.47 1.28 -5.62
N ALA A 97 -9.92 0.18 -5.09
CA ALA A 97 -10.42 -1.17 -5.33
C ALA A 97 -11.84 -1.37 -4.78
N GLU A 98 -12.13 -0.86 -3.58
CA GLU A 98 -13.47 -0.91 -2.98
C GLU A 98 -14.50 -0.19 -3.87
N TRP A 99 -14.15 0.99 -4.39
CA TRP A 99 -14.99 1.73 -5.32
C TRP A 99 -15.24 0.96 -6.61
N ARG A 100 -14.17 0.47 -7.27
CA ARG A 100 -14.26 -0.33 -8.50
C ARG A 100 -15.07 -1.61 -8.31
N SER A 101 -15.06 -2.18 -7.10
CA SER A 101 -15.89 -3.34 -6.71
C SER A 101 -17.35 -2.99 -6.38
N LYS A 102 -17.78 -1.74 -6.60
CA LYS A 102 -19.10 -1.18 -6.28
C LYS A 102 -19.41 -1.10 -4.78
N ASN A 103 -18.39 -1.14 -3.93
CA ASN A 103 -18.53 -0.92 -2.48
C ASN A 103 -18.24 0.54 -2.12
N VAL A 104 -19.01 1.45 -2.71
CA VAL A 104 -18.76 2.91 -2.66
C VAL A 104 -18.80 3.45 -1.23
N TYR A 105 -19.76 3.02 -0.40
CA TYR A 105 -19.86 3.48 0.99
C TYR A 105 -18.58 3.17 1.81
N GLN A 106 -18.04 1.97 1.66
CA GLN A 106 -16.78 1.61 2.31
C GLN A 106 -15.61 2.39 1.71
N ALA A 107 -15.58 2.58 0.39
CA ALA A 107 -14.55 3.35 -0.28
C ALA A 107 -14.49 4.78 0.25
N GLU A 108 -15.62 5.48 0.40
CA GLU A 108 -15.67 6.83 0.99
C GLU A 108 -15.10 6.85 2.41
N THR A 109 -15.47 5.85 3.22
CA THR A 109 -14.93 5.72 4.58
C THR A 109 -13.40 5.59 4.55
N THR A 110 -12.88 4.78 3.62
CA THR A 110 -11.43 4.58 3.46
C THR A 110 -10.73 5.76 2.78
N ILE A 111 -11.41 6.60 2.00
CA ILE A 111 -10.88 7.87 1.51
C ILE A 111 -10.68 8.85 2.68
N GLU A 112 -11.62 8.91 3.62
CA GLU A 112 -11.45 9.72 4.84
C GLU A 112 -10.30 9.20 5.72
N GLU A 113 -10.13 7.87 5.82
CA GLU A 113 -8.93 7.27 6.45
C GLU A 113 -7.65 7.73 5.75
N ALA A 114 -7.62 7.80 4.42
CA ALA A 114 -6.46 8.24 3.66
C ALA A 114 -6.15 9.72 3.93
N LYS A 115 -7.18 10.58 3.99
CA LYS A 115 -7.02 12.00 4.32
C LYS A 115 -6.44 12.20 5.72
N GLU A 116 -6.86 11.38 6.68
CA GLU A 116 -6.30 11.44 8.04
C GLU A 116 -4.84 10.99 8.06
N ALA A 117 -4.52 9.86 7.42
CA ALA A 117 -3.14 9.37 7.32
C ALA A 117 -2.22 10.39 6.62
N LEU A 118 -2.75 11.11 5.61
CA LEU A 118 -2.00 12.13 4.88
C LEU A 118 -1.53 13.29 5.77
N LYS A 119 -2.26 13.63 6.85
CA LYS A 119 -1.85 14.69 7.78
C LYS A 119 -0.53 14.39 8.50
N ALA A 120 -0.20 13.10 8.68
CA ALA A 120 1.03 12.64 9.29
C ALA A 120 2.07 12.16 8.25
N PHE A 121 1.74 12.21 6.96
CA PHE A 121 2.61 11.72 5.90
C PHE A 121 3.83 12.60 5.73
N THR A 122 5.01 11.97 5.62
CA THR A 122 6.26 12.66 5.34
C THR A 122 6.95 11.95 4.16
N PRO A 123 7.25 12.64 3.04
CA PRO A 123 7.90 12.02 1.88
C PRO A 123 9.20 11.27 2.22
N SER A 124 10.00 11.79 3.15
CA SER A 124 11.27 11.16 3.56
C SER A 124 11.10 9.87 4.37
N SER A 125 9.90 9.55 4.87
CA SER A 125 9.63 8.29 5.55
C SER A 125 9.34 7.12 4.59
N VAL A 126 9.26 7.39 3.29
CA VAL A 126 9.01 6.36 2.27
C VAL A 126 10.33 5.82 1.75
N SER A 127 10.55 4.53 1.93
CA SER A 127 11.70 3.79 1.38
C SER A 127 11.66 3.73 -0.14
N SER A 128 12.82 3.48 -0.76
CA SER A 128 12.97 3.27 -2.21
C SER A 128 12.02 2.20 -2.74
N GLU A 129 11.89 1.09 -2.01
CA GLU A 129 11.08 -0.08 -2.32
C GLU A 129 9.59 0.26 -2.29
N GLY A 130 9.18 1.23 -1.46
CA GLY A 130 7.80 1.69 -1.36
C GLY A 130 7.37 2.62 -2.48
N LYS A 131 8.29 3.41 -3.07
CA LYS A 131 7.94 4.44 -4.07
C LYS A 131 7.02 3.95 -5.21
N PRO A 132 7.23 2.76 -5.82
CA PRO A 132 6.33 2.27 -6.87
C PRO A 132 4.89 2.07 -6.40
N ALA A 133 4.67 1.66 -5.15
CA ALA A 133 3.33 1.48 -4.58
C ALA A 133 2.62 2.83 -4.41
N TYR A 134 3.33 3.83 -3.89
CA TYR A 134 2.80 5.20 -3.76
C TYR A 134 2.44 5.79 -5.11
N ARG A 135 3.33 5.66 -6.10
CA ARG A 135 3.08 6.12 -7.48
C ARG A 135 1.83 5.48 -8.07
N TYR A 136 1.75 4.16 -8.02
CA TYR A 136 0.61 3.42 -8.58
C TYR A 136 -0.70 3.80 -7.89
N ALA A 137 -0.73 3.79 -6.55
CA ALA A 137 -1.94 4.05 -5.78
C ALA A 137 -2.49 5.46 -5.99
N VAL A 138 -1.62 6.50 -5.97
CA VAL A 138 -2.07 7.89 -6.15
C VAL A 138 -2.57 8.13 -7.57
N MET A 139 -1.93 7.54 -8.58
CA MET A 139 -2.35 7.69 -9.97
C MET A 139 -3.70 7.01 -10.23
N GLU A 140 -3.88 5.78 -9.75
CA GLU A 140 -5.15 5.06 -9.90
C GLU A 140 -6.29 5.73 -9.14
N PHE A 141 -6.03 6.21 -7.93
CA PHE A 141 -7.00 6.98 -7.17
C PHE A 141 -7.39 8.27 -7.90
N ALA A 142 -6.41 9.00 -8.42
CA ALA A 142 -6.63 10.24 -9.16
C ALA A 142 -7.44 10.01 -10.45
N LYS A 143 -7.12 8.97 -11.23
CA LYS A 143 -7.92 8.58 -12.41
C LYS A 143 -9.38 8.32 -12.03
N LEU A 144 -9.60 7.54 -10.98
CA LEU A 144 -10.95 7.26 -10.47
C LEU A 144 -11.68 8.55 -10.08
N MET A 145 -11.04 9.42 -9.28
CA MET A 145 -11.66 10.68 -8.85
C MET A 145 -12.00 11.59 -10.03
N LYS A 146 -11.17 11.61 -11.09
CA LYS A 146 -11.45 12.35 -12.32
C LYS A 146 -12.65 11.77 -13.08
N GLU A 147 -12.74 10.44 -13.19
CA GLU A 147 -13.89 9.75 -13.81
C GLU A 147 -15.21 10.07 -13.09
N GLU A 148 -15.17 10.14 -11.76
CA GLU A 148 -16.34 10.46 -10.91
C GLU A 148 -16.64 11.96 -10.82
N GLY A 149 -15.90 12.82 -11.56
CA GLY A 149 -16.08 14.28 -11.53
C GLY A 149 -15.61 14.95 -10.23
N ARG A 150 -14.86 14.24 -9.39
CA ARG A 150 -14.34 14.67 -8.08
C ARG A 150 -12.84 14.91 -8.10
N LYS A 151 -12.33 15.46 -9.20
CA LYS A 151 -10.89 15.67 -9.44
C LYS A 151 -10.16 16.32 -8.25
N SER A 152 -10.82 17.28 -7.58
CA SER A 152 -10.31 17.99 -6.39
C SER A 152 -9.94 17.09 -5.22
N ASP A 153 -10.60 15.93 -5.08
CA ASP A 153 -10.40 15.04 -3.94
C ASP A 153 -9.06 14.31 -4.02
N ALA A 154 -8.48 14.19 -5.22
CA ALA A 154 -7.17 13.59 -5.43
C ALA A 154 -6.01 14.60 -5.34
N THR A 155 -6.27 15.89 -5.54
CA THR A 155 -5.23 16.93 -5.57
C THR A 155 -4.34 16.93 -4.31
N PRO A 156 -4.88 16.87 -3.06
CA PRO A 156 -4.03 16.84 -1.87
C PRO A 156 -3.04 15.66 -1.84
N PHE A 157 -3.45 14.51 -2.37
CA PHE A 157 -2.58 13.33 -2.43
C PHE A 157 -1.51 13.47 -3.51
N ILE A 158 -1.86 14.03 -4.68
CA ILE A 158 -0.90 14.27 -5.76
C ILE A 158 0.19 15.24 -5.28
N ASP A 159 -0.21 16.38 -4.71
CA ASP A 159 0.70 17.42 -4.24
C ASP A 159 1.65 16.87 -3.16
N ALA A 160 1.12 16.04 -2.24
CA ALA A 160 1.94 15.42 -1.22
C ALA A 160 2.96 14.40 -1.76
N MET A 161 2.69 13.78 -2.91
CA MET A 161 3.60 12.81 -3.55
C MET A 161 4.66 13.48 -4.44
N GLU A 162 4.51 14.75 -4.81
CA GLU A 162 5.46 15.46 -5.67
C GLU A 162 6.89 15.47 -5.11
N PRO A 163 7.16 15.77 -3.81
CA PRO A 163 8.52 15.71 -3.27
C PRO A 163 9.12 14.29 -3.25
N LEU A 164 8.27 13.25 -3.28
CA LEU A 164 8.69 11.85 -3.26
C LEU A 164 9.00 11.32 -4.67
N LEU A 165 8.17 11.72 -5.65
CA LEU A 165 8.04 11.12 -6.97
C LEU A 165 8.31 12.10 -8.13
N GLY A 166 8.66 13.36 -7.87
CA GLY A 166 8.78 14.38 -8.92
C GLY A 166 9.80 14.07 -10.02
N GLU A 167 10.84 13.28 -9.71
CA GLU A 167 11.82 12.80 -10.69
C GLU A 167 11.36 11.53 -11.43
N ASP A 168 10.28 10.89 -10.97
CA ASP A 168 9.70 9.73 -11.63
C ASP A 168 8.95 10.18 -12.89
N LYS A 169 9.45 9.76 -14.06
CA LYS A 169 8.90 10.16 -15.35
C LYS A 169 7.43 9.78 -15.54
N GLU A 170 7.02 8.64 -15.01
CA GLU A 170 5.64 8.17 -15.12
C GLU A 170 4.72 9.10 -14.31
N PHE A 171 5.11 9.42 -13.09
CA PHE A 171 4.37 10.35 -12.23
C PHE A 171 4.35 11.77 -12.79
N ALA A 172 5.50 12.31 -13.21
CA ALA A 172 5.60 13.65 -13.78
C ALA A 172 4.73 13.83 -15.03
N ASN A 173 4.74 12.84 -15.94
CA ASN A 173 3.88 12.84 -17.12
C ASN A 173 2.39 12.77 -16.75
N PHE A 174 2.05 11.96 -15.74
CA PHE A 174 0.68 11.87 -15.24
C PHE A 174 0.20 13.24 -14.74
N VAL A 175 0.95 13.87 -13.83
CA VAL A 175 0.60 15.17 -13.24
C VAL A 175 0.44 16.25 -14.30
N ALA A 176 1.32 16.31 -15.30
CA ALA A 176 1.22 17.27 -16.40
C ALA A 176 -0.07 17.13 -17.23
N SER A 177 -0.68 15.94 -17.25
CA SER A 177 -1.89 15.64 -18.03
C SER A 177 -3.17 15.54 -17.19
N TYR A 178 -3.03 15.52 -15.86
CA TYR A 178 -4.13 15.25 -14.94
C TYR A 178 -5.08 16.43 -14.86
#